data_AF-A0A0M8P033-F1
#
_entry.id   AF-A0A0M8P033-F1
#
_cell.length_a   1.000
_cell.length_b   1.000
_cell.length_c   1.000
_cell.angle_alpha   90.00
_cell.angle_beta   90.00
_cell.angle_gamma   90.00
#
_symmetry.space_group_name_H-M   'P 1'
#
loop_
_entity.id
_entity.type
_entity.pdbx_description
1 polymer ?
#
loop_
_entity_poly.entity_id
_entity_poly.type
_entity_poly.pdbx_seq_one_letter_code
_entity_poly.pdbx_strand_id
1 'polypeptide(L)'
;MGVSTSDSIIIVGAGAFGLSVALHLSLRGYTNVSVFAKDDYIPFGELTNVYRAAQDAGVQFFLGQQVDQIAYVSTLPGKKNAGIRTRNAGFYPSSLVIIEAGARDSDSSEISQLHGPDPLAEPLSRYTSINSNSFAEYVPQTSSSVILLSPNLVPISKMSLVGPLVVDLLEAASGQTTVQVQKVLENSHQPLSKL
;
A
#
# COMPACT_ATOMS: atom_id res chain seq x y z
N MET A 1 -14.61 9.66 -3.61
CA MET A 1 -14.47 9.91 -2.16
C MET A 1 -12.98 9.83 -1.88
N GLY A 2 -12.34 10.98 -1.64
CA GLY A 2 -10.90 11.03 -1.34
C GLY A 2 -10.61 10.62 0.09
N VAL A 3 -9.41 10.08 0.32
CA VAL A 3 -8.87 9.81 1.65
C VAL A 3 -8.34 11.12 2.23
N SER A 4 -8.75 11.45 3.46
CA SER A 4 -8.28 12.64 4.18
C SER A 4 -6.95 12.35 4.89
N THR A 5 -6.16 13.37 5.21
CA THR A 5 -4.85 13.19 5.89
C THR A 5 -4.95 12.62 7.31
N SER A 6 -6.11 12.76 7.96
CA SER A 6 -6.40 12.17 9.27
C SER A 6 -7.03 10.77 9.19
N ASP A 7 -7.37 10.30 7.99
CA ASP A 7 -7.96 8.98 7.81
C ASP A 7 -6.92 7.89 8.13
N SER A 8 -7.39 6.79 8.72
CA SER A 8 -6.51 5.64 8.99
C SER A 8 -6.14 4.91 7.71
N ILE A 9 -4.84 4.85 7.43
CA ILE A 9 -4.25 4.15 6.30
C ILE A 9 -3.43 2.97 6.83
N ILE A 10 -3.76 1.79 6.35
CA ILE A 10 -3.04 0.56 6.67
C ILE A 10 -2.24 0.11 5.45
N ILE A 11 -0.95 -0.17 5.66
CA ILE A 11 -0.04 -0.73 4.66
C ILE A 11 0.27 -2.16 5.08
N VAL A 12 0.06 -3.12 4.18
CA VAL A 12 0.33 -4.54 4.39
C VAL A 12 1.61 -4.90 3.65
N GLY A 13 2.69 -5.08 4.41
CA GLY A 13 4.06 -5.29 3.92
C GLY A 13 5.01 -4.19 4.39
N ALA A 14 6.13 -4.58 4.99
CA ALA A 14 7.24 -3.68 5.36
C ALA A 14 8.46 -3.87 4.44
N GLY A 15 8.21 -4.13 3.15
CA GLY A 15 9.26 -4.18 2.15
C GLY A 15 9.69 -2.77 1.71
N ALA A 16 10.57 -2.71 0.73
CA ALA A 16 11.07 -1.43 0.19
C ALA A 16 9.93 -0.52 -0.31
N PHE A 17 8.88 -1.12 -0.89
CA PHE A 17 7.74 -0.38 -1.43
C PHE A 17 6.82 0.11 -0.30
N GLY A 18 6.44 -0.76 0.63
CA GLY A 18 5.61 -0.39 1.79
C GLY A 18 6.25 0.69 2.64
N LEU A 19 7.56 0.59 2.91
CA LEU A 19 8.31 1.61 3.66
C LEU A 19 8.40 2.95 2.93
N SER A 20 8.63 2.92 1.61
CA SER A 20 8.67 4.14 0.79
C SER A 20 7.33 4.86 0.80
N VAL A 21 6.22 4.12 0.65
CA VAL A 21 4.86 4.67 0.72
C VAL A 21 4.56 5.22 2.10
N ALA A 22 4.90 4.47 3.16
CA ALA A 22 4.66 4.90 4.53
C ALA A 22 5.37 6.24 4.85
N LEU A 23 6.65 6.34 4.48
CA LEU A 23 7.43 7.56 4.66
C LEU A 23 6.82 8.74 3.88
N HIS A 24 6.47 8.54 2.61
CA HIS A 24 5.93 9.62 1.78
C HIS A 24 4.54 10.10 2.25
N LEU A 25 3.70 9.19 2.74
CA LEU A 25 2.42 9.56 3.35
C LEU A 25 2.65 10.45 4.57
N SER A 26 3.55 10.07 5.48
CA SER A 26 3.84 10.90 6.66
C SER A 26 4.47 12.25 6.29
N LEU A 27 5.38 12.29 5.32
CA LEU A 27 5.97 13.54 4.81
C LEU A 27 4.92 14.47 4.17
N ARG A 28 3.82 13.93 3.65
CA ARG A 28 2.70 14.68 3.06
C ARG A 28 1.62 15.03 4.09
N GLY A 29 1.86 14.76 5.36
CA GLY A 29 0.97 15.14 6.47
C GLY A 29 -0.10 14.10 6.80
N TYR A 30 -0.02 12.89 6.26
CA TYR A 30 -0.89 11.80 6.73
C TYR A 30 -0.41 11.34 8.12
N THR A 31 -1.27 11.49 9.12
CA THR A 31 -0.86 11.29 10.53
C THR A 31 -1.24 9.93 11.09
N ASN A 32 -2.08 9.15 10.39
CA ASN A 32 -2.61 7.88 10.86
C ASN A 32 -2.23 6.73 9.93
N VAL A 33 -0.91 6.52 9.78
CA VAL A 33 -0.32 5.50 8.89
C VAL A 33 0.23 4.36 9.74
N SER A 34 -0.24 3.15 9.45
CA SER A 34 0.19 1.92 10.12
C SER A 34 0.71 0.89 9.12
N VAL A 35 1.85 0.28 9.40
CA VAL A 35 2.47 -0.76 8.57
C VAL A 35 2.43 -2.09 9.30
N PHE A 36 1.86 -3.11 8.66
CA PHE A 36 1.78 -4.48 9.18
C PHE A 36 2.74 -5.38 8.41
N ALA A 37 3.56 -6.13 9.14
CA ALA A 37 4.52 -7.08 8.57
C ALA A 37 4.39 -8.45 9.23
N LYS A 38 4.50 -9.51 8.42
CA LYS A 38 4.57 -10.90 8.91
C LYS A 38 5.86 -11.12 9.71
N ASP A 39 6.96 -10.55 9.24
CA ASP A 39 8.26 -10.62 9.90
C ASP A 39 8.25 -9.83 11.21
N ASP A 40 8.85 -10.40 12.26
CA ASP A 40 8.97 -9.82 13.61
C ASP A 40 10.28 -9.02 13.79
N TYR A 41 11.09 -8.90 12.74
CA TYR A 41 12.36 -8.18 12.76
C TYR A 41 12.30 -6.87 11.97
N ILE A 42 13.15 -5.93 12.38
CA ILE A 42 13.34 -4.65 11.69
C ILE A 42 14.07 -4.90 10.36
N PRO A 43 13.65 -4.28 9.25
CA PRO A 43 14.35 -4.36 7.97
C PRO A 43 15.83 -4.02 8.12
N PHE A 44 16.72 -4.89 7.64
CA PHE A 44 18.18 -4.74 7.75
C PHE A 44 18.78 -4.16 6.46
N GLY A 45 19.94 -3.51 6.59
CA GLY A 45 20.67 -2.91 5.46
C GLY A 45 20.08 -1.58 5.01
N GLU A 46 19.97 -1.37 3.70
CA GLU A 46 19.52 -0.10 3.10
C GLU A 46 18.10 0.32 3.54
N LEU A 47 17.26 -0.64 3.96
CA LEU A 47 15.89 -0.38 4.41
C LEU A 47 15.82 0.13 5.86
N THR A 48 16.87 -0.06 6.68
CA THR A 48 16.88 0.36 8.08
C THR A 48 16.74 1.89 8.20
N ASN A 49 17.37 2.65 7.30
CA ASN A 49 17.29 4.11 7.31
C ASN A 49 15.89 4.60 6.92
N VAL A 50 15.26 3.95 5.93
CA VAL A 50 13.89 4.28 5.50
C VAL A 50 12.88 3.94 6.61
N TYR A 51 13.04 2.77 7.25
CA TYR A 51 12.24 2.37 8.40
C TYR A 51 12.33 3.39 9.54
N ARG A 52 13.55 3.79 9.93
CA ARG A 52 13.76 4.79 10.98
C ARG A 52 13.17 6.14 10.60
N ALA A 53 13.41 6.62 9.38
CA ALA A 53 12.83 7.88 8.90
C ALA A 53 11.30 7.85 8.93
N ALA A 54 10.68 6.72 8.57
CA ALA A 54 9.23 6.55 8.64
C ALA A 54 8.74 6.56 10.09
N GLN A 55 9.43 5.89 11.01
CA GLN A 55 9.12 5.94 12.44
C GLN A 55 9.22 7.35 13.01
N ASP A 56 10.30 8.06 12.70
CA ASP A 56 10.52 9.44 13.15
C ASP A 56 9.46 10.40 12.58
N ALA A 57 8.92 10.08 11.39
CA ALA A 57 7.80 10.79 10.78
C ALA A 57 6.42 10.40 11.36
N GLY A 58 6.37 9.47 12.32
CA GLY A 58 5.16 9.08 13.05
C GLY A 58 4.44 7.83 12.53
N VAL A 59 5.04 7.07 11.60
CA VAL A 59 4.47 5.80 11.14
C VAL A 59 4.51 4.75 12.25
N GLN A 60 3.39 4.06 12.46
CA GLN A 60 3.29 2.96 13.42
C GLN A 60 3.60 1.63 12.74
N PHE A 61 4.45 0.81 13.36
CA PHE A 61 4.86 -0.49 12.82
C PHE A 61 4.37 -1.64 13.70
N PHE A 62 3.63 -2.56 13.11
CA PHE A 62 3.12 -3.79 13.70
C PHE A 62 3.88 -4.98 13.08
N LEU A 63 5.08 -5.23 13.60
CA LEU A 63 5.92 -6.36 13.21
C LEU A 63 5.41 -7.67 13.84
N GLY A 64 5.60 -8.80 13.16
CA GLY A 64 5.09 -10.11 13.58
C GLY A 64 3.56 -10.25 13.46
N GLN A 65 2.89 -9.26 12.88
CA GLN A 65 1.43 -9.25 12.69
C GLN A 65 1.10 -9.59 11.24
N GLN A 66 0.89 -10.88 10.98
CA GLN A 66 0.43 -11.33 9.67
C GLN A 66 -1.02 -10.92 9.44
N VAL A 67 -1.26 -10.16 8.38
CA VAL A 67 -2.60 -9.84 7.89
C VAL A 67 -3.14 -11.03 7.10
N ASP A 68 -4.36 -11.45 7.44
CA ASP A 68 -4.97 -12.64 6.89
C ASP A 68 -6.14 -12.29 5.96
N GLN A 69 -6.94 -11.31 6.35
CA GLN A 69 -8.14 -10.92 5.61
C GLN A 69 -8.32 -9.40 5.58
N ILE A 70 -9.00 -8.92 4.56
CA ILE A 70 -9.52 -7.55 4.48
C ILE A 70 -11.03 -7.63 4.68
N ALA A 71 -11.53 -6.95 5.70
CA ALA A 71 -12.94 -6.84 5.96
C ALA A 71 -13.55 -5.71 5.12
N TYR A 72 -14.75 -5.94 4.62
CA TYR A 72 -15.49 -5.02 3.77
C TYR A 72 -16.86 -4.71 4.35
N VAL A 73 -17.37 -3.54 3.99
CA VAL A 73 -18.78 -3.17 4.13
C VAL A 73 -19.38 -3.01 2.74
N SER A 74 -20.59 -3.54 2.53
CA SER A 74 -21.31 -3.38 1.27
C SER A 74 -21.70 -1.92 1.07
N THR A 75 -21.54 -1.42 -0.16
CA THR A 75 -21.94 -0.08 -0.58
C THR A 75 -22.80 -0.18 -1.84
N LEU A 76 -23.61 0.84 -2.14
CA LEU A 76 -24.50 0.83 -3.32
C LEU A 76 -23.77 0.51 -4.65
N PRO A 77 -22.54 1.02 -4.93
CA PRO A 77 -21.80 0.66 -6.14
C PRO A 77 -20.84 -0.54 -5.99
N GLY A 78 -20.75 -1.18 -4.82
CA GLY A 78 -19.79 -2.27 -4.60
C GLY A 78 -19.52 -2.56 -3.13
N LYS A 79 -18.25 -2.54 -2.73
CA LYS A 79 -17.82 -2.66 -1.33
C LYS A 79 -16.80 -1.60 -0.98
N LYS A 80 -16.64 -1.30 0.31
CA LYS A 80 -15.59 -0.43 0.85
C LYS A 80 -14.85 -1.18 1.94
N ASN A 81 -13.53 -1.03 2.02
CA ASN A 81 -12.76 -1.61 3.12
C ASN A 81 -13.26 -1.03 4.45
N ALA A 82 -13.39 -1.90 5.43
CA ALA A 82 -13.70 -1.57 6.81
C ALA A 82 -12.46 -1.70 7.71
N GLY A 83 -11.46 -2.48 7.29
CA GLY A 83 -10.26 -2.76 8.05
C GLY A 83 -9.58 -4.03 7.60
N ILE A 84 -8.54 -4.41 8.33
CA ILE A 84 -7.84 -5.68 8.18
C ILE A 84 -8.09 -6.58 9.40
N ARG A 85 -7.94 -7.89 9.18
CA ARG A 85 -7.85 -8.89 10.25
C ARG A 85 -6.49 -9.53 10.23
N THR A 86 -5.86 -9.62 11.40
CA THR A 86 -4.61 -10.35 11.58
C THR A 86 -4.87 -11.80 11.95
N ARG A 87 -3.88 -12.66 11.72
CA ARG A 87 -3.91 -14.08 12.11
C ARG A 87 -4.11 -14.28 13.61
N ASN A 88 -3.64 -13.33 14.43
CA ASN A 88 -3.83 -13.32 15.89
C ASN A 88 -5.22 -12.80 16.32
N ALA A 89 -6.20 -12.82 15.42
CA ALA A 89 -7.57 -12.34 15.62
C ALA A 89 -7.74 -10.85 15.97
N GLY A 90 -6.74 -10.01 15.68
CA GLY A 90 -6.87 -8.56 15.81
C GLY A 90 -7.63 -7.96 14.63
N PHE A 91 -8.61 -7.09 14.89
CA PHE A 91 -9.26 -6.28 13.87
C PHE A 91 -8.78 -4.83 13.95
N TYR A 92 -8.32 -4.29 12.83
CA TYR A 92 -7.81 -2.93 12.73
C TYR A 92 -8.62 -2.16 11.69
N PRO A 93 -9.44 -1.18 12.09
CA PRO A 93 -10.26 -0.43 11.17
C PRO A 93 -9.40 0.51 10.32
N SER A 94 -9.77 0.67 9.05
CA SER A 94 -9.08 1.60 8.14
C SER A 94 -9.99 2.17 7.08
N SER A 95 -9.66 3.37 6.61
CA SER A 95 -10.32 4.03 5.49
C SER A 95 -9.66 3.68 4.15
N LEU A 96 -8.38 3.27 4.19
CA LEU A 96 -7.58 2.83 3.05
C LEU A 96 -6.67 1.67 3.45
N VAL A 97 -6.59 0.63 2.61
CA VAL A 97 -5.60 -0.44 2.73
C VAL A 97 -4.71 -0.44 1.49
N ILE A 98 -3.39 -0.44 1.69
CA ILE A 98 -2.37 -0.53 0.64
C ILE A 98 -1.68 -1.88 0.80
N ILE A 99 -1.69 -2.71 -0.24
CA ILE A 99 -1.17 -4.07 -0.20
C ILE A 99 0.11 -4.15 -1.03
N GLU A 100 1.23 -4.51 -0.42
CA GLU A 100 2.46 -4.83 -1.13
C GLU A 100 2.44 -6.29 -1.61
N ALA A 101 2.22 -6.51 -2.91
CA ALA A 101 2.11 -7.83 -3.52
C ALA A 101 3.49 -8.50 -3.63
N GLY A 102 3.92 -9.19 -2.59
CA GLY A 102 5.28 -9.75 -2.52
C GLY A 102 5.73 -10.06 -1.10
N ALA A 103 4.98 -9.59 -0.09
CA ALA A 103 4.98 -10.18 1.24
C ALA A 103 4.72 -11.68 1.08
N ARG A 104 5.78 -12.49 1.18
CA ARG A 104 5.75 -13.92 0.87
C ARG A 104 4.67 -14.59 1.72
N ASP A 105 3.58 -14.97 1.08
CA ASP A 105 2.59 -15.87 1.67
C ASP A 105 3.20 -17.28 1.64
N SER A 106 4.19 -17.49 2.50
CA SER A 106 4.57 -18.85 2.86
C SER A 106 3.40 -19.41 3.66
N ASP A 107 2.69 -20.33 3.02
CA ASP A 107 1.71 -21.27 3.57
C ASP A 107 0.25 -20.80 3.55
N SER A 108 -0.31 -20.80 2.33
CA SER A 108 -1.73 -20.61 2.02
C SER A 108 -2.65 -21.78 2.47
N SER A 109 -2.08 -22.87 3.00
CA SER A 109 -2.81 -24.09 3.33
C SER A 109 -3.48 -24.12 4.71
N GLU A 110 -3.16 -23.21 5.64
CA GLU A 110 -3.74 -23.20 7.00
C GLU A 110 -4.68 -22.01 7.28
N ILE A 111 -4.77 -21.05 6.37
CA ILE A 111 -5.45 -19.75 6.54
C ILE A 111 -6.98 -19.89 6.73
N SER A 112 -7.60 -20.89 6.11
CA SER A 112 -9.06 -21.05 6.11
C SER A 112 -9.67 -21.53 7.45
N GLN A 113 -8.86 -21.79 8.50
CA GLN A 113 -9.34 -22.43 9.73
C GLN A 113 -9.41 -21.54 10.97
N LEU A 114 -8.75 -20.37 11.00
CA LEU A 114 -8.71 -19.50 12.19
C LEU A 114 -9.87 -18.49 12.25
N HIS A 115 -10.27 -17.97 11.09
CA HIS A 115 -11.41 -17.08 10.96
C HIS A 115 -12.53 -17.85 10.28
N GLY A 116 -13.70 -17.96 10.94
CA GLY A 116 -14.87 -18.57 10.32
C GLY A 116 -15.22 -17.89 8.99
N PRO A 117 -15.98 -18.55 8.09
CA PRO A 117 -16.31 -17.98 6.78
C PRO A 117 -17.11 -16.68 6.98
N ASP A 118 -16.42 -15.55 6.81
CA ASP A 118 -17.03 -14.22 6.86
C ASP A 118 -17.28 -13.79 5.41
N PRO A 119 -18.54 -13.75 4.94
CA PRO A 119 -18.87 -13.38 3.56
C PRO A 119 -18.50 -11.93 3.22
N LEU A 120 -18.15 -11.12 4.23
CA LEU A 120 -17.69 -9.75 4.07
C LEU A 120 -16.17 -9.61 4.24
N ALA A 121 -15.43 -10.70 4.45
CA ALA A 121 -13.98 -10.68 4.49
C ALA A 121 -13.38 -11.45 3.30
N GLU A 122 -12.39 -10.86 2.65
CA GLU A 122 -11.63 -11.54 1.59
C GLU A 122 -10.23 -11.87 2.10
N PRO A 123 -9.73 -13.08 1.87
CA PRO A 123 -8.37 -13.44 2.28
C PRO A 123 -7.34 -12.62 1.49
N LEU A 124 -6.24 -12.27 2.15
CA LEU A 124 -5.17 -11.47 1.56
C LEU A 124 -4.56 -12.16 0.32
N SER A 125 -4.57 -13.49 0.28
CA SER A 125 -4.11 -14.31 -0.84
C SER A 125 -4.83 -14.01 -2.16
N ARG A 126 -6.06 -13.48 -2.13
CA ARG A 126 -6.79 -13.03 -3.34
C ARG A 126 -6.14 -11.84 -4.02
N TYR A 127 -5.36 -11.05 -3.28
CA TYR A 127 -4.70 -9.84 -3.78
C TYR A 127 -3.26 -10.12 -4.21
N THR A 128 -2.60 -11.13 -3.62
CA THR A 128 -1.24 -11.51 -3.98
C THR A 128 -1.15 -12.28 -5.31
N SER A 129 -2.26 -12.90 -5.76
CA SER A 129 -2.34 -13.60 -7.05
C SER A 129 -2.68 -12.71 -8.25
N ILE A 130 -2.90 -11.41 -8.03
CA ILE A 130 -3.29 -10.48 -9.10
C ILE A 130 -2.01 -10.07 -9.85
N ASN A 131 -1.82 -10.62 -11.05
CA ASN A 131 -0.84 -10.10 -12.02
C ASN A 131 -1.33 -8.76 -12.56
N SER A 132 -1.05 -7.65 -11.86
CA SER A 132 -1.30 -6.32 -12.41
C SER A 132 -0.15 -5.89 -13.32
N ASN A 133 -0.51 -5.27 -14.44
CA ASN A 133 0.42 -4.61 -15.36
C ASN A 133 0.73 -3.16 -14.91
N SER A 134 0.13 -2.70 -13.81
CA SER A 134 0.34 -1.38 -13.22
C SER A 134 1.11 -1.47 -11.91
N PHE A 135 1.90 -0.45 -11.63
CA PHE A 135 2.73 -0.38 -10.42
C PHE A 135 1.90 -0.19 -9.15
N ALA A 136 0.90 0.70 -9.21
CA ALA A 136 -0.10 0.91 -8.18
C ALA A 136 -1.47 1.00 -8.84
N GLU A 137 -2.45 0.27 -8.33
CA GLU A 137 -3.80 0.24 -8.90
C GLU A 137 -4.86 0.10 -7.81
N TYR A 138 -5.99 0.79 -7.97
CA TYR A 138 -7.15 0.56 -7.12
C TYR A 138 -7.78 -0.80 -7.45
N VAL A 139 -8.05 -1.60 -6.43
CA VAL A 139 -8.79 -2.85 -6.64
C VAL A 139 -10.20 -2.52 -7.12
N PRO A 140 -10.67 -3.08 -8.25
CA PRO A 140 -12.00 -2.80 -8.77
C PRO A 140 -13.09 -3.17 -7.76
N GLN A 141 -14.21 -2.45 -7.81
CA GLN A 141 -15.37 -2.66 -6.93
C GLN A 141 -15.10 -2.43 -5.42
N THR A 142 -13.94 -1.88 -5.04
CA THR A 142 -13.62 -1.54 -3.64
C THR A 142 -13.86 -0.07 -3.29
N SER A 143 -14.61 0.68 -4.11
CA SER A 143 -14.87 2.11 -3.88
C SER A 143 -13.58 2.94 -3.66
N SER A 144 -12.48 2.57 -4.33
CA SER A 144 -11.15 3.19 -4.20
C SER A 144 -10.58 3.16 -2.77
N SER A 145 -10.89 2.12 -2.00
CA SER A 145 -10.44 1.97 -0.60
C SER A 145 -9.37 0.90 -0.40
N VAL A 146 -8.95 0.24 -1.49
CA VAL A 146 -7.83 -0.71 -1.50
C VAL A 146 -6.92 -0.44 -2.69
N ILE A 147 -5.62 -0.28 -2.45
CA ILE A 147 -4.58 -0.11 -3.46
C ILE A 147 -3.67 -1.34 -3.45
N LEU A 148 -3.39 -1.89 -4.62
CA LEU A 148 -2.41 -2.96 -4.81
C LEU A 148 -1.11 -2.38 -5.37
N LEU A 149 0.02 -2.71 -4.75
CA LEU A 149 1.37 -2.38 -5.22
C LEU A 149 2.01 -3.63 -5.81
N SER A 150 2.40 -3.57 -7.08
CA SER A 150 3.04 -4.69 -7.79
C SER A 150 4.55 -4.45 -7.94
N PRO A 151 5.41 -5.22 -7.25
CA PRO A 151 6.86 -5.04 -7.29
C PRO A 151 7.52 -5.63 -8.54
N ASN A 152 6.81 -6.46 -9.31
CA ASN A 152 7.36 -7.20 -10.47
C ASN A 152 7.76 -6.32 -11.67
N LEU A 153 7.48 -5.02 -11.65
CA LEU A 153 7.69 -4.12 -12.81
C LEU A 153 8.71 -3.01 -12.57
N VAL A 154 9.33 -2.94 -11.38
CA VAL A 154 10.25 -1.83 -11.04
C VAL A 154 11.69 -2.32 -10.91
N PRO A 155 12.61 -1.88 -11.81
CA PRO A 155 14.03 -1.98 -11.57
C PRO A 155 14.38 -1.21 -10.28
N ILE A 156 15.24 -1.79 -9.42
CA ILE A 156 15.67 -1.21 -8.12
C ILE A 156 16.09 0.28 -8.25
N SER A 157 16.58 0.69 -9.42
CA SER A 157 16.95 2.07 -9.74
C SER A 157 15.81 3.11 -9.78
N LYS A 158 14.53 2.71 -9.72
CA LYS A 158 13.37 3.62 -9.74
C LYS A 158 12.52 3.59 -8.45
N MET A 159 13.02 2.96 -7.37
CA MET A 159 12.29 2.82 -6.09
C MET A 159 11.87 4.15 -5.43
N SER A 160 12.58 5.25 -5.67
CA SER A 160 12.22 6.57 -5.11
C SER A 160 10.94 7.18 -5.71
N LEU A 161 10.45 6.66 -6.84
CA LEU A 161 9.28 7.20 -7.55
C LEU A 161 7.94 6.58 -7.10
N VAL A 162 8.03 5.51 -6.31
CA VAL A 162 6.89 4.72 -5.83
C VAL A 162 6.01 5.53 -4.87
N GLY A 163 6.63 6.11 -3.85
CA GLY A 163 5.95 6.90 -2.83
C GLY A 163 5.20 8.08 -3.43
N PRO A 164 5.84 8.93 -4.26
CA PRO A 164 5.17 10.03 -4.95
C PRO A 164 3.98 9.58 -5.80
N LEU A 165 4.09 8.46 -6.52
CA LEU A 165 3.01 7.97 -7.39
C LEU A 165 1.75 7.56 -6.61
N VAL A 166 1.91 6.91 -5.45
CA VAL A 166 0.78 6.56 -4.58
C VAL A 166 0.12 7.81 -4.02
N VAL A 167 0.92 8.81 -3.62
CA VAL A 167 0.39 10.09 -3.13
C VAL A 167 -0.37 10.83 -4.25
N ASP A 168 0.20 10.92 -5.44
CA ASP A 168 -0.43 11.57 -6.60
C ASP A 168 -1.77 10.88 -6.95
N LEU A 169 -1.85 9.55 -6.81
CA LEU A 169 -3.06 8.76 -7.02
C LEU A 169 -4.12 8.98 -5.93
N LEU A 170 -3.71 9.28 -4.69
CA LEU A 170 -4.62 9.69 -3.61
C LEU A 170 -5.12 11.13 -3.79
N GLU A 171 -4.24 12.05 -4.18
CA GLU A 171 -4.56 13.45 -4.46
C GLU A 171 -5.45 13.60 -5.69
N ALA A 172 -5.21 12.83 -6.76
CA ALA A 172 -6.08 12.76 -7.93
C ALA A 172 -7.49 12.24 -7.61
N ALA A 173 -7.60 11.30 -6.66
CA ALA A 173 -8.89 10.76 -6.22
C ALA A 173 -9.64 11.68 -5.23
N SER A 174 -8.96 12.63 -4.59
CA SER A 174 -9.54 13.59 -3.64
C SER A 174 -10.01 14.90 -4.27
N GLY A 175 -9.74 15.13 -5.56
CA GLY A 175 -10.24 16.28 -6.30
C GLY A 175 -9.53 17.60 -5.97
N GLN A 176 -8.39 17.56 -5.27
CA GLN A 176 -7.57 18.74 -5.04
C GLN A 176 -6.48 18.90 -6.12
N THR A 177 -6.82 19.74 -7.09
CA THR A 177 -5.93 20.63 -7.86
C THR A 177 -5.12 20.04 -9.02
N THR A 178 -5.69 20.25 -10.20
CA THR A 178 -5.07 20.78 -11.43
C THR A 178 -3.68 21.44 -11.27
N VAL A 179 -2.58 20.69 -11.35
CA VAL A 179 -1.29 21.19 -11.90
C VAL A 179 -0.55 20.06 -12.64
N GLN A 180 -0.65 20.10 -13.97
CA GLN A 180 0.25 19.51 -14.98
C GLN A 180 0.94 18.16 -14.70
N VAL A 181 0.18 17.07 -14.79
CA VAL A 181 0.73 15.73 -15.09
C VAL A 181 0.82 15.58 -16.61
N GLN A 182 1.66 16.36 -17.30
CA GLN A 182 2.06 16.07 -18.69
C GLN A 182 3.28 16.89 -19.15
N LYS A 183 4.42 16.89 -18.44
CA LYS A 183 5.69 17.33 -19.05
C LYS A 183 6.97 16.91 -18.31
N VAL A 184 7.21 15.62 -18.09
CA VAL A 184 8.57 15.16 -17.70
C VAL A 184 9.07 13.94 -18.49
N LEU A 185 8.21 13.16 -19.14
CA LEU A 185 8.68 11.91 -19.78
C LEU A 185 9.13 12.03 -21.26
N GLU A 186 8.93 13.18 -21.91
CA GLU A 186 9.17 13.34 -23.37
C GLU A 186 10.29 14.35 -23.69
N ASN A 187 11.43 14.38 -22.99
CA ASN A 187 12.57 15.22 -23.42
C ASN A 187 13.97 14.75 -23.01
N SER A 188 14.19 13.44 -22.87
CA SER A 188 15.56 12.88 -22.70
C SER A 188 16.03 12.12 -23.95
N HIS A 189 15.82 12.67 -25.14
CA HIS A 189 16.52 12.22 -26.34
C HIS A 189 16.78 13.41 -27.26
N GLN A 190 17.89 14.11 -27.06
CA GLN A 190 18.52 14.88 -28.13
C GLN A 190 20.05 14.71 -28.07
N PRO A 191 20.68 14.28 -29.18
CA PRO A 191 22.10 13.98 -29.20
C PRO A 191 22.94 15.27 -29.27
N LEU A 192 24.01 15.31 -28.49
CA LEU A 192 25.07 16.31 -28.60
C LEU A 192 25.81 16.14 -29.94
N SER A 193 25.46 16.98 -30.92
CA SER A 193 26.29 17.21 -32.09
C SER A 193 26.32 18.69 -32.44
N LYS A 194 27.55 19.22 -32.52
CA LYS A 194 27.97 20.52 -33.08
C LYS A 194 27.73 21.76 -32.22
N LEU A 195 28.80 22.24 -31.57
CA LEU A 195 29.58 23.42 -31.99
C LEU A 195 30.88 23.48 -31.20
#